data_AF-X1CJE5-F1
#
_entry.id   AF-X1CJE5-F1
#
_cell.length_a   1.000
_cell.length_b   1.000
_cell.length_c   1.000
_cell.angle_alpha   90.00
_cell.angle_beta   90.00
_cell.angle_gamma   90.00
#
_symmetry.space_group_name_H-M   'P 1'
#
loop_
_entity.id
_entity.type
_entity.pdbx_description
1 polymer ?
#
loop_
_entity_poly.entity_id
_entity_poly.type
_entity_poly.pdbx_seq_one_letter_code
_entity_poly.pdbx_strand_id
1 'polypeptide(L)'
;MDDFVVKENEKIELTKVDGDLEVKDGAVINIPAEVEYLVVNGDLNCDGDIVIKGSISANNVFHRDGDLEITGNVKTKELTVESRAFRNGPLLIIGGSLECEEASIDGSLEV
;
A
#
# COMPACT_ATOMS: atom_id res chain seq x y z
N MET A 1 -7.88 19.15 -0.90
CA MET A 1 -7.06 17.99 -0.54
C MET A 1 -6.07 17.87 -1.67
N ASP A 2 -4.79 17.78 -1.32
CA ASP A 2 -3.73 17.68 -2.31
C ASP A 2 -3.35 16.20 -2.41
N ASP A 3 -3.60 15.63 -3.58
CA ASP A 3 -3.22 14.26 -3.90
C ASP A 3 -1.71 14.21 -4.15
N PHE A 4 -1.08 13.09 -3.80
CA PHE A 4 0.36 12.90 -3.94
C PHE A 4 0.65 11.68 -4.81
N VAL A 5 1.65 11.81 -5.69
CA VAL A 5 2.04 10.74 -6.61
C VAL A 5 3.51 10.39 -6.41
N VAL A 6 3.77 9.13 -6.05
CA VAL A 6 5.09 8.51 -6.06
C VAL A 6 5.28 7.83 -7.42
N LYS A 7 6.28 8.29 -8.17
CA LYS A 7 6.53 7.85 -9.54
C LYS A 7 7.19 6.49 -9.61
N GLU A 8 7.24 5.93 -10.81
CA GLU A 8 7.89 4.65 -11.07
C GLU A 8 9.34 4.65 -10.56
N ASN A 9 9.73 3.58 -9.87
CA ASN A 9 11.06 3.38 -9.30
C ASN A 9 11.52 4.49 -8.32
N GLU A 10 10.62 5.37 -7.89
CA GLU A 10 10.93 6.45 -6.97
C GLU A 10 11.12 5.91 -5.55
N LYS A 11 12.11 6.46 -4.85
CA LYS A 11 12.35 6.16 -3.43
C LYS A 11 12.14 7.43 -2.64
N ILE A 12 11.18 7.42 -1.74
CA ILE A 12 10.79 8.60 -0.98
C ILE A 12 10.60 8.26 0.50
N GLU A 13 10.71 9.28 1.34
CA GLU A 13 10.32 9.23 2.74
C GLU A 13 9.02 10.00 2.92
N LEU A 14 8.00 9.37 3.51
CA LEU A 14 6.69 9.98 3.73
C LEU A 14 6.20 9.69 5.15
N THR A 15 5.51 10.68 5.72
CA THR A 15 4.91 10.59 7.06
C THR A 15 3.41 10.86 7.03
N LYS A 16 2.95 11.69 6.09
CA LYS A 16 1.55 12.06 5.95
C LYS A 16 1.22 12.49 4.51
N VAL A 17 0.02 12.16 4.05
CA VAL A 17 -0.60 12.65 2.82
C VAL A 17 -2.01 13.14 3.15
N ASP A 18 -2.35 14.38 2.78
CA ASP A 18 -3.64 14.99 3.12
C ASP A 18 -4.77 14.66 2.14
N GLY A 19 -4.46 14.09 0.97
CA GLY A 19 -5.41 13.55 -0.01
C GLY A 19 -5.13 12.08 -0.34
N ASP A 20 -5.36 11.72 -1.59
CA ASP A 20 -5.06 10.38 -2.08
C ASP A 20 -3.55 10.20 -2.32
N LEU A 21 -3.05 8.98 -2.13
CA LEU A 21 -1.67 8.61 -2.43
C LEU A 21 -1.65 7.61 -3.59
N GLU A 22 -1.15 8.03 -4.74
CA GLU A 22 -0.87 7.14 -5.86
C GLU A 22 0.58 6.69 -5.84
N VAL A 23 0.81 5.38 -5.94
CA VAL A 23 2.14 4.77 -5.96
C VAL A 23 2.28 3.92 -7.21
N LYS A 24 3.31 4.19 -8.01
CA LYS A 24 3.57 3.50 -9.27
C LYS A 24 4.65 2.43 -9.13
N ASP A 25 4.76 1.62 -10.16
CA ASP A 25 5.60 0.43 -10.24
C ASP A 25 7.06 0.65 -9.82
N GLY A 26 7.60 -0.28 -9.03
CA GLY A 26 8.96 -0.24 -8.51
C GLY A 26 9.22 0.79 -7.41
N ALA A 27 8.20 1.52 -6.95
CA ALA A 27 8.37 2.54 -5.93
C ALA A 27 8.68 1.94 -4.53
N VAL A 28 9.46 2.70 -3.76
CA VAL A 28 9.78 2.37 -2.36
C VAL A 28 9.46 3.55 -1.46
N ILE A 29 8.53 3.35 -0.52
CA ILE A 29 8.20 4.33 0.50
C ILE A 29 8.88 3.92 1.80
N ASN A 30 9.69 4.80 2.37
CA ASN A 30 10.28 4.62 3.69
C ASN A 30 9.51 5.48 4.69
N ILE A 31 9.06 4.86 5.77
CA ILE A 31 8.40 5.56 6.87
C ILE A 31 9.45 5.69 7.98
N PRO A 32 9.74 6.90 8.48
CA PRO A 32 10.71 7.09 9.57
C PRO A 32 10.34 6.26 10.79
N ALA A 33 11.34 5.74 11.51
CA ALA A 33 11.14 4.84 12.64
C ALA A 33 10.39 5.49 13.81
N GLU A 34 10.44 6.81 13.93
CA GLU A 34 9.71 7.62 14.89
C GLU A 34 8.23 7.82 14.53
N VAL A 35 7.83 7.48 13.30
CA VAL A 35 6.46 7.58 12.83
C VAL A 35 5.79 6.22 12.92
N GLU A 36 4.72 6.14 13.71
CA GLU A 36 4.01 4.89 13.93
C GLU A 36 3.29 4.40 12.66
N TYR A 37 2.68 5.34 11.92
CA TYR A 37 1.98 5.09 10.67
C TYR A 37 2.21 6.23 9.68
N LEU A 38 2.42 5.90 8.41
CA LEU A 38 2.11 6.84 7.32
C LEU A 38 0.60 7.05 7.30
N VAL A 39 0.16 8.29 7.53
CA VAL A 39 -1.27 8.64 7.52
C VAL A 39 -1.66 9.19 6.16
N VAL A 40 -2.53 8.48 5.44
CA VAL A 40 -3.16 8.92 4.20
C VAL A 40 -4.61 9.27 4.52
N ASN A 41 -4.96 10.56 4.44
CA ASN A 41 -6.32 11.03 4.74
C ASN A 41 -7.33 10.73 3.62
N GLY A 42 -6.85 10.27 2.46
CA GLY A 42 -7.61 9.71 1.35
C GLY A 42 -7.39 8.22 1.16
N ASP A 43 -7.41 7.78 -0.09
CA ASP A 43 -7.18 6.40 -0.50
C ASP A 43 -5.72 6.17 -0.91
N LEU A 44 -5.20 4.96 -0.64
CA LEU A 44 -3.91 4.50 -1.14
C LEU A 44 -4.12 3.64 -2.39
N ASN A 45 -3.62 4.11 -3.53
CA ASN A 45 -3.73 3.46 -4.82
C ASN A 45 -2.36 3.01 -5.32
N CYS A 46 -2.12 1.70 -5.33
CA CYS A 46 -0.87 1.06 -5.70
C CYS A 46 -1.02 0.34 -7.05
N ASP A 47 -0.06 0.54 -7.95
CA ASP A 47 -0.04 0.00 -9.32
C ASP A 47 1.37 -0.48 -9.66
N GLY A 48 1.59 -1.80 -9.74
CA GLY A 48 2.93 -2.39 -9.97
C GLY A 48 3.50 -3.13 -8.75
N ASP A 49 4.80 -3.42 -8.79
CA ASP A 49 5.54 -4.01 -7.66
C ASP A 49 5.98 -2.90 -6.68
N ILE A 50 5.48 -2.91 -5.44
CA ILE A 50 5.64 -1.81 -4.47
C ILE A 50 6.11 -2.32 -3.12
N VAL A 51 7.02 -1.56 -2.50
CA VAL A 51 7.51 -1.82 -1.14
C VAL A 51 7.28 -0.61 -0.23
N ILE A 52 6.54 -0.81 0.86
CA ILE A 52 6.32 0.18 1.92
C ILE A 52 7.00 -0.31 3.20
N LYS A 53 8.01 0.42 3.64
CA LYS A 53 8.77 0.11 4.86
C LYS A 53 8.20 0.86 6.05
N GLY A 54 7.33 0.19 6.79
CA GLY A 54 6.64 0.70 7.97
C GLY A 54 5.15 0.40 7.93
N SER A 55 4.40 0.97 8.87
CA SER A 55 2.96 0.76 8.97
C SER A 55 2.18 1.85 8.23
N ILE A 56 1.01 1.51 7.69
CA ILE A 56 0.14 2.48 6.98
C ILE A 56 -1.23 2.59 7.63
N SER A 57 -1.81 3.79 7.55
CA SER A 57 -3.22 4.03 7.82
C SER A 57 -3.82 4.84 6.68
N ALA A 58 -4.82 4.27 6.00
CA ALA A 58 -5.53 4.91 4.89
C ALA A 58 -7.05 4.70 5.04
N ASN A 59 -7.86 5.41 4.28
CA ASN A 59 -9.30 5.12 4.23
C ASN A 59 -9.53 3.77 3.57
N ASN A 60 -9.01 3.62 2.34
CA ASN A 60 -9.05 2.40 1.57
C ASN A 60 -7.67 2.13 0.97
N VAL A 61 -7.36 0.86 0.73
CA VAL A 61 -6.13 0.43 0.06
C VAL A 61 -6.54 -0.37 -1.18
N PHE A 62 -6.13 0.13 -2.34
CA PHE A 62 -6.33 -0.52 -3.63
C PHE A 62 -4.98 -0.87 -4.21
N HIS A 63 -4.75 -2.14 -4.48
CA HIS A 63 -3.55 -2.63 -5.13
C HIS A 63 -3.89 -3.36 -6.42
N ARG A 64 -3.12 -3.10 -7.47
CA ARG A 64 -3.23 -3.83 -8.72
C ARG A 64 -1.88 -4.05 -9.37
N ASP A 65 -1.85 -5.06 -10.24
CA ASP A 65 -0.79 -5.24 -11.24
C ASP A 65 0.63 -5.45 -10.66
N GLY A 66 0.79 -6.31 -9.65
CA GLY A 66 2.11 -6.67 -9.11
C GLY A 66 2.04 -7.12 -7.66
N ASP A 67 3.18 -7.19 -6.99
CA ASP A 67 3.27 -7.53 -5.57
C ASP A 67 3.26 -6.28 -4.69
N LEU A 68 2.60 -6.36 -3.53
CA LEU A 68 2.61 -5.30 -2.52
C LEU A 68 3.21 -5.84 -1.23
N GLU A 69 4.35 -5.30 -0.83
CA GLU A 69 5.00 -5.62 0.44
C GLU A 69 4.88 -4.43 1.40
N ILE A 70 4.27 -4.68 2.57
CA ILE A 70 4.19 -3.71 3.67
C ILE A 70 4.84 -4.35 4.89
N THR A 71 5.98 -3.82 5.33
CA THR A 71 6.75 -4.46 6.41
C THR A 71 6.17 -4.24 7.80
N GLY A 72 5.17 -3.35 7.93
CA GLY A 72 4.52 -3.00 9.20
C GLY A 72 3.03 -3.36 9.23
N ASN A 73 2.29 -2.66 10.10
CA ASN A 73 0.85 -2.87 10.25
C ASN A 73 0.07 -2.15 9.16
N VAL A 74 -1.08 -2.69 8.77
CA VAL A 74 -2.01 -2.07 7.82
C VAL A 74 -3.33 -1.80 8.54
N LYS A 75 -3.75 -0.54 8.56
CA LYS A 75 -5.07 -0.13 9.05
C LYS A 75 -5.85 0.56 7.95
N THR A 76 -6.93 -0.06 7.50
CA THR A 76 -7.79 0.46 6.43
C THR A 76 -9.23 0.07 6.70
N LYS A 77 -10.20 0.66 6.00
CA LYS A 77 -11.58 0.15 6.01
C LYS A 77 -11.68 -1.00 5.03
N GLU A 78 -11.32 -0.73 3.79
CA GLU A 78 -11.33 -1.71 2.70
C GLU A 78 -9.92 -1.95 2.19
N LEU A 79 -9.62 -3.22 1.93
CA LEU A 79 -8.41 -3.66 1.25
C LEU A 79 -8.81 -4.46 0.02
N THR A 80 -8.51 -3.93 -1.17
CA THR A 80 -8.78 -4.62 -2.43
C THR A 80 -7.48 -4.83 -3.18
N VAL A 81 -7.22 -6.08 -3.55
CA VAL A 81 -6.03 -6.49 -4.29
C VAL A 81 -6.47 -7.24 -5.54
N GLU A 82 -6.22 -6.68 -6.71
CA GLU A 82 -6.68 -7.21 -8.01
C GLU A 82 -5.50 -7.60 -8.92
N SER A 83 -5.66 -8.67 -9.70
CA SER A 83 -4.74 -9.01 -10.79
C SER A 83 -5.34 -8.68 -12.15
N ARG A 84 -4.64 -7.96 -13.03
CA ARG A 84 -5.03 -7.94 -14.46
C ARG A 84 -4.40 -9.06 -15.29
N ALA A 85 -3.45 -9.83 -14.75
CA ALA A 85 -2.72 -10.83 -15.51
C ALA A 85 -2.83 -12.25 -14.91
N PHE A 86 -3.20 -13.22 -15.77
CA PHE A 86 -3.38 -14.66 -15.49
C PHE A 86 -2.13 -15.44 -15.01
N ARG A 87 -1.13 -14.78 -14.43
CA ARG A 87 0.04 -15.44 -13.83
C ARG A 87 0.03 -15.22 -12.33
N ASN A 88 -0.35 -16.27 -11.60
CA ASN A 88 -0.22 -16.44 -10.14
C ASN A 88 -0.89 -15.42 -9.20
N GLY A 89 -1.54 -14.37 -9.71
CA GLY A 89 -2.19 -13.34 -8.88
C GLY A 89 -1.17 -12.48 -8.12
N PRO A 90 -1.54 -11.25 -7.71
CA PRO A 90 -0.71 -10.41 -6.84
C PRO A 90 -0.45 -11.13 -5.51
N LEU A 91 0.77 -11.00 -5.02
CA LEU A 91 1.11 -11.35 -3.65
C LEU A 91 1.05 -10.10 -2.78
N LEU A 92 0.18 -10.14 -1.75
CA LEU A 92 0.20 -9.16 -0.67
C LEU A 92 0.96 -9.75 0.52
N ILE A 93 2.03 -9.08 0.94
CA ILE A 93 2.83 -9.43 2.12
C ILE A 93 2.65 -8.33 3.16
N ILE A 94 2.20 -8.71 4.36
CA ILE A 94 2.10 -7.82 5.52
C ILE A 94 2.98 -8.39 6.63
N GLY A 95 4.08 -7.71 6.94
CA GLY A 95 5.01 -8.14 8.00
C GLY A 95 4.49 -7.89 9.43
N GLY A 96 3.41 -7.13 9.58
CA GLY A 96 2.76 -6.83 10.85
C GLY A 96 1.34 -7.42 10.94
N SER A 97 0.39 -6.63 11.42
CA SER A 97 -1.03 -7.01 11.47
C SER A 97 -1.85 -6.29 10.40
N LEU A 98 -2.83 -7.00 9.83
CA LEU A 98 -3.88 -6.42 8.99
C LEU A 98 -5.14 -6.16 9.81
N GLU A 99 -5.54 -4.89 9.94
CA GLU A 99 -6.83 -4.44 10.50
C GLU A 99 -7.66 -3.81 9.38
N CYS A 100 -8.70 -4.50 8.94
CA CYS A 100 -9.65 -4.02 7.95
C CYS A 100 -11.08 -4.50 8.24
N GLU A 101 -12.07 -3.74 7.77
CA GLU A 101 -13.49 -4.13 7.84
C GLU A 101 -13.83 -5.14 6.74
N GLU A 102 -13.28 -4.92 5.53
CA GLU A 102 -13.45 -5.80 4.37
C GLU A 102 -12.12 -5.99 3.64
N ALA A 103 -11.87 -7.22 3.19
CA ALA A 103 -10.72 -7.55 2.36
C ALA A 103 -11.15 -8.45 1.19
N SER A 104 -10.80 -8.04 -0.03
CA SER A 104 -10.97 -8.81 -1.27
C SER A 104 -9.62 -8.96 -1.97
N ILE A 105 -9.13 -10.18 -2.09
CA ILE A 105 -7.80 -10.48 -2.62
C ILE A 105 -7.94 -11.51 -3.74
N ASP A 106 -7.73 -11.08 -4.98
CA ASP A 106 -7.69 -11.94 -6.17
C ASP A 106 -6.26 -12.48 -6.39
N GLY A 107 -5.70 -13.08 -5.34
CA GLY A 107 -4.30 -13.47 -5.27
C GLY A 107 -3.95 -14.19 -3.98
N SER A 108 -2.71 -14.03 -3.54
CA SER A 108 -2.22 -14.62 -2.29
C SER A 108 -2.01 -13.55 -1.23
N LEU A 109 -2.29 -13.91 0.02
CA LEU A 109 -2.03 -13.08 1.19
C LEU A 109 -1.09 -13.83 2.14
N GLU A 110 -0.01 -13.16 2.54
CA GLU A 110 0.92 -13.59 3.59
C GLU A 110 0.90 -12.53 4.71
N VAL A 111 0.55 -12.95 5.93
CA VAL A 111 0.55 -12.14 7.17
C VAL A 111 1.25 -12.91 8.28
#